data_AF-Q50I01-F1
#
_entry.id   AF-Q50I01-F1
#
_cell.length_a   1.000
_cell.length_b   1.000
_cell.length_c   1.000
_cell.angle_alpha   90.00
_cell.angle_beta   90.00
_cell.angle_gamma   90.00
#
_symmetry.space_group_name_H-M   'P 1'
#
loop_
_entity.id
_entity.type
_entity.pdbx_description
1 polymer ?
#
loop_
_entity_poly.entity_id
_entity_poly.type
_entity_poly.pdbx_seq_one_letter_code
_entity_poly.pdbx_strand_id
1 'polypeptide(L)'
;EVFFMNTQSIVQLVQKYRSGARGYMKAVVLDLLRRYLLVEHHFQQAHYDKCVINLREQLKPDMAQVLDCIFSHSQVAKKNQLVIMLIDELCGPDPSLSDELTSILDELTQLSKSEHCKVALRARQVLIASHLPSYELRHNQVESIFLSAIDMYGHQFCPENLKKLILSETTIFDVLPTFFYHANKVVCMASLEVYVRRGYIAYELTSLQHRQFPDGTCVVEFQFMLPSSHPHRMTVPISVTNPELLRHSTELFMDSGFSPKSQRMGAMVAFQRFEDFVRNFDEVISCFANMPKDTPLFSEARNSLYSEDDSKSLREEPIHILNVALQHADHQEDEQLVPSFRTFVQSKKNILVECGLRRI
;
A
#
# COMPACT_ATOMS: atom_id res chain seq x y z
N GLU A 1 29.00 -25.19 -52.53
CA GLU A 1 27.53 -25.07 -52.47
C GLU A 1 26.82 -26.28 -51.87
N VAL A 2 27.11 -27.52 -52.31
CA VAL A 2 26.44 -28.75 -51.78
C VAL A 2 26.61 -28.93 -50.26
N PHE A 3 27.80 -28.68 -49.70
CA PHE A 3 28.03 -28.74 -48.25
C PHE A 3 27.14 -27.75 -47.48
N PHE A 4 26.96 -26.53 -48.00
CA PHE A 4 26.13 -25.51 -47.36
C PHE A 4 24.66 -25.94 -47.37
N MET A 5 24.16 -26.42 -48.51
CA MET A 5 22.78 -26.92 -48.62
C MET A 5 22.50 -28.10 -47.69
N ASN A 6 23.47 -29.01 -47.53
CA ASN A 6 23.31 -30.17 -46.66
C ASN A 6 23.44 -29.86 -45.16
N THR A 7 24.18 -28.80 -44.79
CA THR A 7 24.38 -28.40 -43.38
C THR A 7 23.43 -27.29 -42.93
N GLN A 8 22.79 -26.56 -43.85
CA GLN A 8 21.92 -25.43 -43.55
C GLN A 8 20.75 -25.78 -42.64
N SER A 9 20.10 -26.93 -42.84
CA SER A 9 18.98 -27.37 -41.99
C SER A 9 19.40 -27.61 -40.54
N ILE A 10 20.59 -28.20 -40.35
CA ILE A 10 21.18 -28.44 -39.02
C ILE A 10 21.58 -27.11 -38.37
N VAL A 11 22.21 -26.21 -39.14
CA VAL A 11 22.58 -24.87 -38.65
C VAL A 11 21.35 -24.06 -38.24
N GLN A 12 20.27 -24.10 -39.03
CA GLN A 12 18.99 -23.45 -38.68
C GLN A 12 18.38 -24.02 -37.40
N LEU A 13 18.44 -25.34 -37.22
CA LEU A 13 17.96 -25.98 -36.00
C LEU A 13 18.77 -25.52 -34.77
N VAL A 14 20.10 -25.51 -34.88
CA VAL A 14 20.98 -25.05 -33.79
C VAL A 14 20.77 -23.57 -33.50
N GLN A 15 20.60 -22.73 -34.52
CA GLN A 15 20.30 -21.30 -34.35
C GLN A 15 18.95 -21.10 -33.65
N LYS A 16 17.94 -21.89 -33.99
CA LYS A 16 16.60 -21.83 -33.38
C LYS A 16 16.62 -22.11 -31.88
N TYR A 17 17.46 -23.04 -31.43
CA TYR A 17 17.60 -23.43 -30.02
C TYR A 17 18.82 -22.81 -29.32
N ARG A 18 19.46 -21.78 -29.91
CA ARG A 18 20.67 -21.15 -29.36
C ARG A 18 20.49 -20.65 -27.92
N SER A 19 19.29 -20.16 -27.58
CA SER A 19 18.93 -19.63 -26.25
C SER A 19 18.30 -20.70 -25.34
N GLY A 20 18.47 -21.98 -25.67
CA GLY A 20 17.84 -23.11 -25.00
C GLY A 20 16.34 -23.25 -25.30
N ALA A 21 15.72 -24.29 -24.75
CA ALA A 21 14.30 -24.59 -24.97
C ALA A 21 13.37 -23.45 -24.49
N ARG A 22 13.67 -22.85 -23.34
CA ARG A 22 12.89 -21.73 -22.78
C ARG A 22 13.02 -20.45 -23.62
N GLY A 23 14.22 -20.16 -24.13
CA GLY A 23 14.45 -19.02 -25.02
C GLY A 23 13.73 -19.20 -26.36
N TYR A 24 13.77 -20.40 -26.92
CA TYR A 24 13.02 -20.72 -28.14
C TYR A 24 11.51 -20.59 -27.95
N MET A 25 10.97 -21.11 -26.84
CA MET A 25 9.55 -20.94 -26.49
C MET A 25 9.16 -19.46 -26.44
N LYS A 26 9.94 -18.62 -25.74
CA LYS A 26 9.71 -17.16 -25.69
C LYS A 26 9.72 -16.56 -27.10
N ALA A 27 10.72 -16.89 -27.92
CA ALA A 27 10.84 -16.36 -29.29
C ALA A 27 9.62 -16.73 -30.16
N VAL A 28 9.10 -17.95 -30.04
CA VAL A 28 7.89 -18.38 -30.77
C VAL A 28 6.67 -17.58 -30.34
N VAL A 29 6.47 -17.39 -29.03
CA VAL A 29 5.32 -16.61 -28.55
C VAL A 29 5.44 -15.14 -28.93
N LEU A 30 6.63 -14.55 -28.85
CA LEU A 30 6.89 -13.17 -29.32
C LEU A 30 6.58 -13.03 -30.81
N ASP A 31 6.97 -14.00 -31.64
CA ASP A 31 6.65 -14.00 -33.07
C ASP A 31 5.13 -14.07 -33.33
N LEU A 32 4.39 -14.88 -32.56
CA LEU A 32 2.92 -14.93 -32.65
C LEU A 32 2.28 -13.58 -32.28
N LEU A 33 2.76 -12.92 -31.23
CA LEU A 33 2.27 -11.59 -30.84
C LEU A 33 2.58 -10.52 -31.90
N ARG A 34 3.78 -10.55 -32.49
CA ARG A 34 4.15 -9.68 -33.62
C ARG A 34 3.25 -9.90 -34.83
N ARG A 35 2.98 -11.16 -35.21
CA ARG A 35 2.06 -11.48 -36.31
C ARG A 35 0.64 -10.98 -36.05
N TYR A 36 0.17 -11.11 -34.81
CA TYR A 36 -1.12 -10.55 -34.41
C TYR A 36 -1.13 -9.01 -34.61
N LEU A 37 -0.13 -8.31 -34.08
CA LEU A 37 0.01 -6.85 -34.22
C LEU A 37 0.08 -6.41 -35.68
N LEU A 38 0.90 -7.07 -36.50
CA LEU A 38 1.06 -6.77 -37.92
C LEU A 38 -0.28 -6.78 -38.66
N VAL A 39 -1.15 -7.76 -38.39
CA VAL A 39 -2.49 -7.81 -39.01
C VAL A 39 -3.37 -6.69 -38.45
N GLU A 40 -3.50 -6.60 -37.13
CA GLU A 40 -4.48 -5.70 -36.50
C GLU A 40 -4.12 -4.21 -36.64
N HIS A 41 -2.85 -3.87 -36.89
CA HIS A 41 -2.42 -2.49 -37.13
C HIS A 41 -3.08 -1.89 -38.37
N HIS A 42 -3.28 -2.69 -39.43
CA HIS A 42 -3.94 -2.25 -40.66
C HIS A 42 -5.42 -1.90 -40.44
N PHE A 43 -6.06 -2.48 -39.43
CA PHE A 43 -7.47 -2.28 -39.12
C PHE A 43 -7.72 -1.20 -38.05
N GLN A 44 -6.67 -0.53 -37.56
CA GLN A 44 -6.81 0.58 -36.61
C GLN A 44 -7.27 1.89 -37.29
N GLN A 45 -6.84 2.14 -38.52
CA GLN A 45 -7.00 3.44 -39.18
C GLN A 45 -8.34 3.57 -39.92
N ALA A 46 -9.31 4.26 -39.30
CA ALA A 46 -10.66 4.54 -39.82
C ALA A 46 -11.63 3.35 -39.80
N HIS A 47 -12.79 3.48 -40.46
CA HIS A 47 -13.80 2.43 -40.54
C HIS A 47 -13.32 1.28 -41.44
N TYR A 48 -13.86 0.08 -41.20
CA TYR A 48 -13.45 -1.18 -41.83
C TYR A 48 -13.30 -1.06 -43.36
N ASP A 49 -14.30 -0.52 -44.06
CA ASP A 49 -14.26 -0.39 -45.53
C ASP A 49 -13.06 0.43 -46.01
N LYS A 50 -12.70 1.50 -45.29
CA LYS A 50 -11.55 2.33 -45.60
C LYS A 50 -10.24 1.62 -45.27
N CYS A 51 -10.19 0.84 -44.18
CA CYS A 51 -9.05 -0.01 -43.85
C CYS A 51 -8.78 -1.02 -44.98
N VAL A 52 -9.82 -1.67 -45.52
CA VAL A 52 -9.69 -2.65 -46.60
C VAL A 52 -9.19 -2.00 -47.90
N ILE A 53 -9.69 -0.81 -48.24
CA ILE A 53 -9.20 -0.06 -49.40
C ILE A 53 -7.72 0.31 -49.21
N ASN A 54 -7.35 0.84 -48.05
CA ASN A 54 -5.96 1.19 -47.75
C ASN A 54 -5.04 -0.04 -47.79
N LEU A 55 -5.47 -1.17 -47.22
CA LEU A 55 -4.75 -2.43 -47.24
C LEU A 55 -4.52 -2.91 -48.68
N ARG A 56 -5.56 -2.84 -49.53
CA ARG A 56 -5.45 -3.17 -50.95
C ARG A 56 -4.48 -2.25 -51.68
N GLU A 57 -4.48 -0.96 -51.36
CA GLU A 57 -3.58 0.02 -51.97
C GLU A 57 -2.11 -0.18 -51.55
N GLN A 58 -1.86 -0.60 -50.30
CA GLN A 58 -0.52 -0.89 -49.78
C GLN A 58 0.06 -2.21 -50.30
N LEU A 59 -0.78 -3.24 -50.44
CA LEU A 59 -0.38 -4.60 -50.84
C LEU A 59 -0.78 -4.95 -52.28
N LYS A 60 -0.96 -3.95 -53.16
CA LYS A 60 -1.35 -4.15 -54.58
C LYS A 60 -0.67 -5.30 -55.34
N PRO A 61 0.65 -5.55 -55.21
CA PRO A 61 1.28 -6.64 -55.95
C PRO A 61 0.94 -8.04 -55.39
N ASP A 62 0.44 -8.15 -54.16
CA ASP A 62 0.14 -9.43 -53.50
C ASP A 62 -1.28 -9.44 -52.91
N MET A 63 -2.25 -9.76 -53.76
CA MET A 63 -3.65 -9.87 -53.38
C MET A 63 -3.95 -11.07 -52.47
N ALA A 64 -3.05 -12.07 -52.40
CA ALA A 64 -3.21 -13.20 -51.49
C ALA A 64 -3.00 -12.76 -50.04
N GLN A 65 -1.98 -11.95 -49.77
CA GLN A 65 -1.76 -11.36 -48.45
C GLN A 65 -2.93 -10.48 -47.98
N VAL A 66 -3.54 -9.72 -48.89
CA VAL A 66 -4.74 -8.92 -48.56
C VAL A 66 -5.87 -9.82 -48.08
N LEU A 67 -6.13 -10.92 -48.79
CA LEU A 67 -7.16 -11.88 -48.41
C LEU A 67 -6.86 -12.53 -47.05
N ASP A 68 -5.61 -12.93 -46.81
CA ASP A 68 -5.18 -13.54 -45.55
C ASP A 68 -5.34 -12.59 -44.36
N CYS A 69 -5.00 -11.30 -44.53
CA CYS A 69 -5.20 -10.28 -43.51
C CYS A 69 -6.69 -10.08 -43.18
N ILE A 70 -7.56 -9.99 -44.19
CA ILE A 70 -9.00 -9.84 -44.01
C ILE A 70 -9.58 -11.08 -43.33
N PHE A 71 -9.19 -12.28 -43.77
CA PHE A 71 -9.63 -13.54 -43.18
C PHE A 71 -9.20 -13.63 -41.71
N SER A 72 -7.96 -13.25 -41.40
CA SER A 72 -7.42 -13.23 -40.05
C SER A 72 -8.18 -12.26 -39.13
N HIS A 73 -8.48 -11.04 -39.60
CA HIS A 73 -9.24 -10.05 -38.83
C HIS A 73 -10.70 -10.50 -38.58
N SER A 74 -11.31 -11.28 -39.49
CA SER A 74 -12.68 -11.78 -39.30
C SER A 74 -12.87 -12.64 -38.03
N GLN A 75 -11.81 -13.23 -37.49
CA GLN A 75 -11.81 -14.04 -36.26
C GLN A 75 -11.08 -13.35 -35.10
N VAL A 76 -10.99 -12.00 -35.12
CA VAL A 76 -10.28 -11.21 -34.10
C VAL A 76 -10.72 -11.54 -32.67
N ALA A 77 -12.00 -11.82 -32.42
CA ALA A 77 -12.51 -12.16 -31.09
C ALA A 77 -11.80 -13.40 -30.48
N LYS A 78 -11.58 -14.45 -31.29
CA LYS A 78 -10.88 -15.67 -30.84
C LYS A 78 -9.37 -15.42 -30.71
N LYS A 79 -8.79 -14.65 -31.64
CA LYS A 79 -7.39 -14.23 -31.57
C LYS A 79 -7.11 -13.45 -30.29
N ASN A 80 -7.99 -12.53 -29.91
CA ASN A 80 -7.86 -11.74 -28.68
C ASN A 80 -7.82 -12.62 -27.43
N GLN A 81 -8.67 -13.64 -27.36
CA GLN A 81 -8.65 -14.58 -26.24
C GLN A 81 -7.34 -15.38 -26.17
N LEU A 82 -6.83 -15.85 -27.31
CA LEU A 82 -5.55 -16.53 -27.38
C LEU A 82 -4.38 -15.62 -26.97
N VAL A 83 -4.36 -14.38 -27.45
CA VAL A 83 -3.33 -13.39 -27.12
C VAL A 83 -3.30 -13.11 -25.62
N ILE A 84 -4.47 -12.96 -24.98
CA ILE A 84 -4.55 -12.76 -23.53
C ILE A 84 -3.94 -13.96 -22.78
N MET A 85 -4.30 -15.19 -23.14
CA MET A 85 -3.74 -16.39 -22.51
C MET A 85 -2.21 -16.50 -22.71
N LEU A 86 -1.71 -16.14 -23.91
CA LEU A 86 -0.27 -16.13 -24.18
C LEU A 86 0.47 -15.07 -23.35
N ILE A 87 -0.12 -13.89 -23.17
CA ILE A 87 0.43 -12.84 -22.31
C ILE A 87 0.48 -13.32 -20.86
N ASP A 88 -0.56 -13.99 -20.38
CA ASP A 88 -0.64 -14.50 -19.00
C ASP A 88 0.45 -15.55 -18.71
N GLU A 89 0.65 -16.50 -19.62
CA GLU A 89 1.69 -17.54 -19.48
C GLU A 89 3.11 -16.98 -19.58
N LEU A 90 3.32 -15.95 -20.43
CA LEU A 90 4.64 -15.31 -20.54
C LEU A 90 5.00 -14.47 -19.33
N CYS A 91 4.00 -13.83 -18.71
CA CYS A 91 4.17 -12.80 -17.69
C CYS A 91 3.79 -13.30 -16.30
N GLY A 92 4.11 -14.56 -16.00
CA GLY A 92 3.95 -15.16 -14.67
C GLY A 92 4.60 -14.34 -13.53
N PRO A 93 4.50 -14.80 -12.27
CA PRO A 93 4.65 -13.99 -11.06
C PRO A 93 5.99 -13.24 -10.86
N ASP A 94 7.04 -13.51 -11.64
CA ASP A 94 8.32 -12.80 -11.57
C ASP A 94 8.63 -12.04 -12.87
N PRO A 95 8.46 -10.70 -12.89
CA PRO A 95 8.57 -9.91 -14.11
C PRO A 95 9.97 -9.31 -14.26
N SER A 96 10.93 -10.10 -14.73
CA SER A 96 12.01 -9.53 -15.54
C SER A 96 11.59 -9.66 -17.01
N LEU A 97 10.73 -8.74 -17.48
CA LEU A 97 10.36 -8.69 -18.88
C LEU A 97 11.60 -8.35 -19.72
N SER A 98 11.82 -9.08 -20.82
CA SER A 98 12.83 -8.69 -21.80
C SER A 98 12.38 -7.43 -22.52
N ASP A 99 13.32 -6.53 -22.88
CA ASP A 99 13.02 -5.29 -23.61
C ASP A 99 12.16 -5.51 -24.88
N GLU A 100 12.38 -6.63 -25.59
CA GLU A 100 11.56 -7.00 -26.76
C GLU A 100 10.08 -7.24 -26.44
N LEU A 101 9.80 -7.84 -25.28
CA LEU A 101 8.43 -8.11 -24.84
C LEU A 101 7.77 -6.81 -24.39
N THR A 102 8.50 -5.94 -23.69
CA THR A 102 8.03 -4.60 -23.30
C THR A 102 7.62 -3.78 -24.53
N SER A 103 8.45 -3.76 -25.59
CA SER A 103 8.12 -3.07 -26.85
C SER A 103 6.83 -3.60 -27.49
N ILE A 104 6.65 -4.93 -27.55
CA ILE A 104 5.44 -5.54 -28.12
C ILE A 104 4.20 -5.22 -27.27
N LEU A 105 4.33 -5.27 -25.95
CA LEU A 105 3.23 -4.93 -25.05
C LEU A 105 2.86 -3.45 -25.20
N ASP A 106 3.83 -2.54 -25.34
CA ASP A 106 3.59 -1.12 -25.60
C ASP A 106 2.80 -0.93 -26.90
N GLU A 107 3.20 -1.59 -27.99
CA GLU A 107 2.45 -1.58 -29.26
C GLU A 107 1.02 -2.13 -29.11
N LEU A 108 0.83 -3.19 -28.32
CA LEU A 108 -0.50 -3.74 -28.02
C LEU A 108 -1.39 -2.73 -27.26
N THR A 109 -0.81 -1.89 -26.41
CA THR A 109 -1.58 -0.85 -25.69
C THR A 109 -2.07 0.28 -26.60
N GLN A 110 -1.48 0.45 -27.78
CA GLN A 110 -1.85 1.49 -28.76
C GLN A 110 -3.07 1.09 -29.61
N LEU A 111 -3.51 -0.17 -29.54
CA LEU A 111 -4.74 -0.63 -30.20
C LEU A 111 -5.96 0.05 -29.58
N SER A 112 -6.64 0.88 -30.36
CA SER A 112 -7.68 1.80 -29.86
C SER A 112 -9.11 1.37 -30.20
N LYS A 113 -9.28 0.40 -31.10
CA LYS A 113 -10.61 -0.14 -31.43
C LYS A 113 -11.21 -0.90 -30.25
N SER A 114 -12.53 -0.79 -30.12
CA SER A 114 -13.33 -1.47 -29.08
C SER A 114 -13.08 -2.98 -29.03
N GLU A 115 -12.84 -3.60 -30.18
CA GLU A 115 -12.60 -5.04 -30.32
C GLU A 115 -11.35 -5.49 -29.57
N HIS A 116 -10.28 -4.67 -29.54
CA HIS A 116 -9.01 -5.01 -28.90
C HIS A 116 -8.89 -4.48 -27.46
N CYS A 117 -9.89 -3.76 -26.93
CA CYS A 117 -9.80 -3.13 -25.61
C CYS A 117 -9.36 -4.10 -24.50
N LYS A 118 -9.81 -5.35 -24.54
CA LYS A 118 -9.41 -6.37 -23.55
C LYS A 118 -7.92 -6.72 -23.63
N VAL A 119 -7.39 -6.85 -24.84
CA VAL A 119 -5.97 -7.15 -25.09
C VAL A 119 -5.10 -5.96 -24.67
N ALA A 120 -5.46 -4.75 -25.12
CA ALA A 120 -4.75 -3.52 -24.79
C ALA A 120 -4.73 -3.26 -23.26
N LEU A 121 -5.87 -3.49 -22.59
CA LEU A 121 -5.97 -3.39 -21.14
C LEU A 121 -5.07 -4.41 -20.44
N ARG A 122 -5.05 -5.67 -20.91
CA ARG A 122 -4.22 -6.71 -20.30
C ARG A 122 -2.73 -6.41 -20.48
N ALA A 123 -2.31 -6.00 -21.68
CA ALA A 123 -0.93 -5.57 -21.93
C ALA A 123 -0.51 -4.42 -21.00
N ARG A 124 -1.39 -3.43 -20.82
CA ARG A 124 -1.16 -2.32 -19.89
C ARG A 124 -1.04 -2.78 -18.43
N GLN A 125 -1.90 -3.70 -17.98
CA GLN A 125 -1.82 -4.28 -16.62
C GLN A 125 -0.48 -4.97 -16.38
N VAL A 126 0.00 -5.74 -17.37
CA VAL A 126 1.30 -6.43 -17.29
C VAL A 126 2.45 -5.45 -17.26
N LEU A 127 2.45 -4.42 -18.11
CA LEU A 127 3.48 -3.38 -18.09
C LEU A 127 3.52 -2.66 -16.73
N ILE A 128 2.37 -2.28 -16.19
CA ILE A 128 2.28 -1.68 -14.86
C ILE A 128 2.83 -2.65 -13.80
N ALA A 129 2.40 -3.91 -13.81
CA ALA A 129 2.87 -4.94 -12.88
C ALA A 129 4.39 -5.18 -12.97
N SER A 130 4.98 -5.04 -14.15
CA SER A 130 6.43 -5.19 -14.33
C SER A 130 7.25 -4.04 -13.76
N HIS A 131 6.66 -2.84 -13.69
CA HIS A 131 7.30 -1.69 -13.04
C HIS A 131 7.14 -1.73 -11.51
N LEU A 132 6.20 -2.52 -10.99
CA LEU A 132 6.04 -2.73 -9.56
C LEU A 132 7.13 -3.70 -9.06
N PRO A 133 7.95 -3.30 -8.08
CA PRO A 133 8.97 -4.18 -7.52
C PRO A 133 8.31 -5.39 -6.83
N SER A 134 8.93 -6.56 -6.99
CA SER A 134 8.48 -7.79 -6.32
C SER A 134 8.47 -7.64 -4.81
N TYR A 135 7.71 -8.50 -4.11
CA TYR A 135 7.65 -8.48 -2.64
C TYR A 135 9.05 -8.60 -2.01
N GLU A 136 9.89 -9.53 -2.50
CA GLU A 136 11.26 -9.72 -2.00
C GLU A 136 12.14 -8.50 -2.25
N LEU A 137 12.04 -7.88 -3.44
CA LEU A 137 12.82 -6.68 -3.73
C LEU A 137 12.39 -5.51 -2.85
N ARG A 138 11.08 -5.35 -2.61
CA ARG A 138 10.55 -4.35 -1.68
C ARG A 138 11.00 -4.62 -0.24
N HIS A 139 11.00 -5.87 0.19
CA HIS A 139 11.52 -6.27 1.50
C HIS A 139 12.96 -5.83 1.67
N ASN A 140 13.84 -6.20 0.73
CA ASN A 140 15.25 -5.83 0.77
C ASN A 140 15.46 -4.30 0.72
N GLN A 141 14.65 -3.58 -0.05
CA GLN A 141 14.69 -2.12 -0.10
C GLN A 141 14.32 -1.48 1.24
N VAL A 142 13.23 -1.93 1.86
CA VAL A 142 12.77 -1.41 3.16
C VAL A 142 13.80 -1.75 4.25
N GLU A 143 14.35 -2.97 4.24
CA GLU A 143 15.42 -3.38 5.16
C GLU A 143 16.66 -2.48 4.99
N SER A 144 17.10 -2.24 3.76
CA SER A 144 18.23 -1.35 3.48
C SER A 144 17.98 0.08 3.98
N ILE A 145 16.75 0.59 3.88
CA ILE A 145 16.40 1.91 4.42
C ILE A 145 16.47 1.90 5.96
N PHE A 146 15.95 0.87 6.63
CA PHE A 146 16.06 0.76 8.08
C PHE A 146 17.52 0.65 8.54
N LEU A 147 18.32 -0.21 7.91
CA LEU A 147 19.72 -0.39 8.25
C LEU A 147 20.56 0.87 7.97
N SER A 148 20.23 1.63 6.93
CA SER A 148 20.91 2.91 6.64
C SER A 148 20.46 4.07 7.55
N ALA A 149 19.30 3.96 8.19
CA ALA A 149 18.83 4.94 9.17
C ALA A 149 19.42 4.72 10.57
N ILE A 150 20.03 3.55 10.80
CA ILE A 150 20.59 3.12 12.09
C ILE A 150 22.11 3.08 11.97
N ASP A 151 22.80 3.98 12.64
CA ASP A 151 24.26 3.89 12.78
C ASP A 151 24.65 2.59 13.50
N MET A 152 25.74 1.93 13.09
CA MET A 152 26.19 0.63 13.63
C MET A 152 26.42 0.63 15.14
N TYR A 153 26.57 1.83 15.73
CA TYR A 153 26.76 2.02 17.16
C TYR A 153 25.50 2.52 17.89
N GLY A 154 24.37 2.74 17.21
CA GLY A 154 23.08 3.08 17.82
C GLY A 154 22.95 4.50 18.40
N HIS A 155 23.93 5.38 18.20
CA HIS A 155 23.98 6.70 18.84
C HIS A 155 23.39 7.85 17.98
N GLN A 156 23.21 7.66 16.67
CA GLN A 156 22.59 8.65 15.79
C GLN A 156 21.40 8.04 15.04
N PHE A 157 20.19 8.44 15.43
CA PHE A 157 18.96 8.15 14.72
C PHE A 157 18.76 9.23 13.65
N CYS A 158 18.80 8.86 12.38
CA CYS A 158 18.64 9.80 11.26
C CYS A 158 17.19 9.77 10.74
N PRO A 159 16.30 10.66 11.21
CA PRO A 159 14.87 10.62 10.86
C PRO A 159 14.61 10.90 9.37
N GLU A 160 15.55 11.55 8.66
CA GLU A 160 15.40 11.90 7.25
C GLU A 160 15.27 10.68 6.33
N ASN A 161 15.97 9.57 6.63
CA ASN A 161 15.87 8.35 5.84
C ASN A 161 14.50 7.67 6.02
N LEU A 162 13.91 7.78 7.22
CA LEU A 162 12.59 7.23 7.52
C LEU A 162 11.45 8.06 6.91
N LYS A 163 11.65 9.36 6.68
CA LYS A 163 10.66 10.20 5.97
C LYS A 163 10.33 9.64 4.59
N LYS A 164 11.30 9.02 3.89
CA LYS A 164 11.07 8.35 2.60
C LYS A 164 10.03 7.23 2.74
N LEU A 165 10.08 6.44 3.82
CA LEU A 165 9.10 5.37 4.07
C LEU A 165 7.74 5.91 4.52
N ILE A 166 7.73 6.98 5.33
CA ILE A 166 6.50 7.59 5.85
C ILE A 166 5.70 8.23 4.71
N LEU A 167 6.36 8.99 3.83
CA LEU A 167 5.72 9.73 2.73
C LEU A 167 5.66 8.94 1.41
N SER A 168 6.10 7.68 1.39
CA SER A 168 6.07 6.88 0.16
C SER A 168 4.64 6.67 -0.35
N GLU A 169 4.44 6.89 -1.64
CA GLU A 169 3.18 6.61 -2.34
C GLU A 169 2.89 5.11 -2.43
N THR A 170 3.92 4.27 -2.47
CA THR A 170 3.76 2.81 -2.53
C THR A 170 3.35 2.27 -1.16
N THR A 171 2.36 1.37 -1.13
CA THR A 171 1.92 0.72 0.11
C THR A 171 3.06 -0.11 0.71
N ILE A 172 3.40 0.16 1.97
CA ILE A 172 4.42 -0.61 2.70
C ILE A 172 3.82 -1.50 3.79
N PHE A 173 2.50 -1.42 4.05
CA PHE A 173 1.86 -2.13 5.17
C PHE A 173 1.80 -3.64 5.01
N ASP A 174 2.12 -4.16 3.83
CA ASP A 174 2.26 -5.59 3.56
C ASP A 174 3.64 -6.13 3.94
N VAL A 175 4.69 -5.31 3.84
CA VAL A 175 6.08 -5.68 4.18
C VAL A 175 6.47 -5.18 5.57
N LEU A 176 6.09 -3.94 5.93
CA LEU A 176 6.51 -3.27 7.15
C LEU A 176 6.31 -4.11 8.43
N PRO A 177 5.19 -4.84 8.62
CA PRO A 177 4.99 -5.64 9.83
C PRO A 177 6.02 -6.75 10.05
N THR A 178 6.71 -7.23 9.00
CA THR A 178 7.76 -8.25 9.18
C THR A 178 8.94 -7.69 9.99
N PHE A 179 9.20 -6.38 9.91
CA PHE A 179 10.30 -5.73 10.62
C PHE A 179 10.02 -5.48 12.11
N PHE A 180 8.76 -5.61 12.56
CA PHE A 180 8.44 -5.53 13.98
C PHE A 180 9.14 -6.63 14.79
N TYR A 181 9.45 -7.76 14.14
CA TYR A 181 10.06 -8.95 14.74
C TYR A 181 11.52 -9.16 14.30
N HIS A 182 12.19 -8.09 13.84
CA HIS A 182 13.57 -8.15 13.39
C HIS A 182 14.55 -8.50 14.52
N ALA A 183 15.71 -9.08 14.19
CA ALA A 183 16.72 -9.45 15.19
C ALA A 183 17.32 -8.22 15.92
N ASN A 184 17.46 -7.11 15.19
CA ASN A 184 17.91 -5.83 15.75
C ASN A 184 16.75 -5.05 16.36
N LYS A 185 16.79 -4.82 17.68
CA LYS A 185 15.76 -4.09 18.44
C LYS A 185 15.59 -2.63 18.00
N VAL A 186 16.63 -1.99 17.49
CA VAL A 186 16.53 -0.62 16.95
C VAL A 186 15.68 -0.62 15.66
N VAL A 187 15.78 -1.66 14.83
CA VAL A 187 14.92 -1.84 13.65
C VAL A 187 13.47 -2.08 14.08
N CYS A 188 13.24 -2.88 15.13
CA CYS A 188 11.89 -3.07 15.69
C CYS A 188 11.27 -1.73 16.14
N MET A 189 12.02 -0.91 16.90
CA MET A 189 11.54 0.39 17.35
C MET A 189 11.26 1.34 16.18
N ALA A 190 12.21 1.45 15.22
CA ALA A 190 12.06 2.30 14.05
C ALA A 190 10.89 1.88 13.15
N SER A 191 10.66 0.58 12.97
CA SER A 191 9.56 0.07 12.15
C SER A 191 8.19 0.33 12.78
N LEU A 192 8.06 0.20 14.11
CA LEU A 192 6.85 0.59 14.83
C LEU A 192 6.60 2.10 14.72
N GLU A 193 7.63 2.92 14.84
CA GLU A 193 7.53 4.38 14.66
C GLU A 193 7.09 4.76 13.24
N VAL A 194 7.67 4.13 12.21
CA VAL A 194 7.24 4.32 10.81
C VAL A 194 5.78 3.92 10.62
N TYR A 195 5.34 2.81 11.22
CA TYR A 195 3.95 2.37 11.16
C TYR A 195 3.01 3.42 11.75
N VAL A 196 3.32 3.93 12.95
CA VAL A 196 2.53 4.96 13.63
C VAL A 196 2.53 6.26 12.83
N ARG A 197 3.69 6.81 12.45
CA ARG A 197 3.76 8.06 11.69
C ARG A 197 3.05 7.96 10.34
N ARG A 198 3.09 6.79 9.69
CA ARG A 198 2.42 6.56 8.41
C ARG A 198 0.91 6.32 8.55
N GLY A 199 0.48 5.55 9.55
CA GLY A 199 -0.94 5.31 9.82
C GLY A 199 -1.67 6.57 10.27
N TYR A 200 -0.96 7.48 10.92
CA TYR A 200 -1.51 8.71 11.48
C TYR A 200 -1.10 9.97 10.68
N ILE A 201 -0.76 9.87 9.39
CA ILE A 201 -0.39 11.02 8.53
C ILE A 201 -1.43 12.15 8.55
N ALA A 202 -2.71 11.81 8.63
CA ALA A 202 -3.79 12.78 8.67
C ALA A 202 -3.91 13.51 10.02
N TYR A 203 -3.19 13.07 11.05
CA TYR A 203 -3.21 13.62 12.40
C TYR A 203 -1.90 14.34 12.72
N GLU A 204 -1.96 15.28 13.64
CA GLU A 204 -0.77 15.98 14.12
C GLU A 204 -0.18 15.19 15.30
N LEU A 205 0.94 14.49 15.08
CA LEU A 205 1.66 13.82 16.16
C LEU A 205 2.44 14.85 16.99
N THR A 206 2.10 14.98 18.28
CA THR A 206 2.74 15.93 19.20
C THR A 206 3.95 15.33 19.90
N SER A 207 3.90 14.03 20.22
CA SER A 207 4.98 13.33 20.90
C SER A 207 5.01 11.88 20.46
N LEU A 208 6.21 11.30 20.37
CA LEU A 208 6.43 9.87 20.12
C LEU A 208 7.61 9.41 20.98
N GLN A 209 7.38 8.39 21.80
CA GLN A 209 8.34 7.86 22.76
C GLN A 209 8.50 6.35 22.58
N HIS A 210 9.75 5.89 22.61
CA HIS A 210 10.08 4.47 22.59
C HIS A 210 10.25 3.98 24.03
N ARG A 211 9.51 2.94 24.40
CA ARG A 211 9.73 2.19 25.63
C ARG A 211 10.05 0.74 25.29
N GLN A 212 10.76 0.08 26.19
CA GLN A 212 11.00 -1.36 26.11
C GLN A 212 10.55 -1.99 27.43
N PHE A 213 9.73 -3.03 27.33
CA PHE A 213 9.31 -3.82 28.48
C PHE A 213 10.46 -4.71 28.98
N PRO A 214 10.40 -5.20 30.24
CA PRO A 214 11.44 -6.04 30.83
C PRO A 214 11.69 -7.35 30.05
N ASP A 215 10.67 -7.83 29.34
CA ASP A 215 10.73 -9.00 28.45
C ASP A 215 11.44 -8.71 27.11
N GLY A 216 11.83 -7.46 26.87
CA GLY A 216 12.47 -7.00 25.65
C GLY A 216 11.51 -6.65 24.52
N THR A 217 10.21 -6.59 24.77
CA THR A 217 9.18 -6.15 23.82
C THR A 217 9.26 -4.64 23.59
N CYS A 218 9.22 -4.23 22.32
CA CYS A 218 9.28 -2.83 21.93
C CYS A 218 7.87 -2.21 21.92
N VAL A 219 7.77 -1.01 22.49
CA VAL A 219 6.52 -0.24 22.60
C VAL A 219 6.76 1.15 22.06
N VAL A 220 5.85 1.61 21.22
CA VAL A 220 5.82 3.01 20.76
C VAL A 220 4.59 3.67 21.30
N GLU A 221 4.80 4.69 22.11
CA GLU A 221 3.74 5.55 22.62
C GLU A 221 3.72 6.84 21.86
N PHE A 222 2.53 7.29 21.53
CA PHE A 222 2.37 8.48 20.74
C PHE A 222 1.19 9.30 21.24
N GLN A 223 1.34 10.61 21.11
CA GLN A 223 0.29 11.56 21.35
C GLN A 223 -0.02 12.25 20.03
N PHE A 224 -1.30 12.35 19.72
CA PHE A 224 -1.76 12.95 18.48
C PHE A 224 -2.99 13.83 18.71
N MET A 225 -3.11 14.86 17.88
CA MET A 225 -4.27 15.74 17.86
C MET A 225 -5.10 15.50 16.60
N LEU A 226 -6.41 15.61 16.79
CA LEU A 226 -7.35 15.58 15.67
C LEU A 226 -7.21 16.86 14.83
N PRO A 227 -7.36 16.77 13.49
CA PRO A 227 -7.43 17.93 12.62
C PRO A 227 -8.46 18.95 13.08
N SER A 228 -8.23 20.22 12.75
CA SER A 228 -9.16 21.32 13.07
C SER A 228 -10.56 21.12 12.49
N SER A 229 -10.68 20.40 11.38
CA SER A 229 -11.94 20.04 10.72
C SER A 229 -12.71 18.90 11.40
N HIS A 230 -12.13 18.25 12.42
CA HIS A 230 -12.77 17.09 13.04
C HIS A 230 -13.94 17.51 13.95
N PRO A 231 -15.10 16.84 13.90
CA PRO A 231 -16.28 17.21 14.69
C PRO A 231 -16.04 17.32 16.21
N HIS A 232 -15.15 16.47 16.76
CA HIS A 232 -14.80 16.51 18.19
C HIS A 232 -13.91 17.72 18.58
N ARG A 233 -13.39 18.48 17.61
CA ARG A 233 -12.68 19.76 17.84
C ARG A 233 -13.58 20.98 17.58
N MET A 234 -14.71 20.79 16.89
CA MET A 234 -15.70 21.83 16.58
C MET A 234 -16.74 22.05 17.70
N THR A 235 -16.49 21.59 18.92
CA THR A 235 -17.39 21.72 20.09
C THR A 235 -17.44 23.15 20.65
N VAL A 236 -17.63 24.14 19.79
CA VAL A 236 -18.15 25.47 20.17
C VAL A 236 -19.32 25.74 19.23
N PRO A 237 -20.54 26.00 19.73
CA PRO A 237 -21.67 26.26 18.85
C PRO A 237 -21.39 27.55 18.07
N ILE A 238 -21.16 27.42 16.77
CA ILE A 238 -21.09 28.55 15.85
C ILE A 238 -22.50 29.12 15.82
N SER A 239 -22.73 30.23 16.53
CA SER A 239 -23.97 30.99 16.43
C SER A 239 -24.08 31.51 14.99
N VAL A 240 -25.02 30.94 14.23
CA VAL A 240 -25.18 31.13 12.78
C VAL A 240 -25.88 32.45 12.48
N THR A 241 -25.39 33.57 13.00
CA THR A 241 -26.02 34.88 12.77
C THR A 241 -25.21 35.87 11.95
N ASN A 242 -23.97 35.58 11.53
CA ASN A 242 -23.29 36.45 10.55
C ASN A 242 -22.21 35.74 9.71
N PRO A 243 -22.41 35.59 8.37
CA PRO A 243 -21.44 34.99 7.46
C PRO A 243 -20.15 35.81 7.26
N GLU A 244 -20.14 37.11 7.56
CA GLU A 244 -19.01 38.00 7.26
C GLU A 244 -17.86 37.92 8.28
N LEU A 245 -18.12 37.45 9.52
CA LEU A 245 -17.07 37.28 10.54
C LEU A 245 -16.26 35.98 10.39
N LEU A 246 -16.71 35.04 9.55
CA LEU A 246 -16.01 33.78 9.30
C LEU A 246 -14.63 33.96 8.66
N ARG A 247 -14.41 35.05 7.90
CA ARG A 247 -13.13 35.28 7.22
C ARG A 247 -12.03 35.88 8.09
N HIS A 248 -12.40 36.56 9.18
CA HIS A 248 -11.43 37.16 10.10
C HIS A 248 -11.24 36.36 11.40
N SER A 249 -12.08 35.35 11.65
CA SER A 249 -12.02 34.52 12.86
C SER A 249 -11.00 33.37 12.78
N THR A 250 -10.34 33.13 11.65
CA THR A 250 -9.34 32.05 11.59
C THR A 250 -8.02 32.44 12.27
N GLU A 251 -7.67 33.73 12.28
CA GLU A 251 -6.37 34.20 12.79
C GLU A 251 -6.39 34.51 14.29
N LEU A 252 -7.54 34.90 14.86
CA LEU A 252 -7.63 35.33 16.27
C LEU A 252 -7.91 34.20 17.27
N PHE A 253 -8.18 32.98 16.80
CA PHE A 253 -8.39 31.81 17.66
C PHE A 253 -7.12 30.94 17.81
N MET A 254 -5.99 31.38 17.25
CA MET A 254 -4.74 30.64 17.34
C MET A 254 -4.03 30.79 18.70
N ASP A 255 -4.44 31.75 19.54
CA ASP A 255 -3.72 32.10 20.78
C ASP A 255 -4.51 31.82 22.08
N SER A 256 -5.63 31.09 21.99
CA SER A 256 -6.45 30.75 23.16
C SER A 256 -6.46 29.24 23.38
N GLY A 257 -5.48 28.77 24.15
CA GLY A 257 -5.48 27.52 24.93
C GLY A 257 -5.91 26.25 24.17
N PHE A 258 -4.93 25.43 23.79
CA PHE A 258 -5.17 24.04 23.40
C PHE A 258 -6.15 23.37 24.37
N SER A 259 -7.39 23.11 23.92
CA SER A 259 -8.32 22.38 24.77
C SER A 259 -7.80 20.94 24.90
N PRO A 260 -7.56 20.41 26.11
CA PRO A 260 -7.02 19.06 26.32
C PRO A 260 -7.91 17.94 25.73
N LYS A 261 -9.18 18.25 25.39
CA LYS A 261 -10.17 17.33 24.83
C LYS A 261 -9.86 16.79 23.42
N SER A 262 -8.89 17.38 22.72
CA SER A 262 -8.52 16.96 21.35
C SER A 262 -7.23 16.15 21.27
N GLN A 263 -6.44 16.13 22.35
CA GLN A 263 -5.22 15.35 22.45
C GLN A 263 -5.56 13.93 22.86
N ARG A 264 -5.03 12.96 22.11
CA ARG A 264 -5.24 11.54 22.34
C ARG A 264 -3.91 10.84 22.46
N MET A 265 -3.85 9.90 23.38
CA MET A 265 -2.72 8.96 23.49
C MET A 265 -3.04 7.70 22.70
N GLY A 266 -2.03 7.14 22.05
CA GLY A 266 -2.05 5.75 21.61
C GLY A 266 -0.76 5.03 21.93
N ALA A 267 -0.83 3.71 21.91
CA ALA A 267 0.32 2.83 22.04
C ALA A 267 0.29 1.76 20.94
N MET A 268 1.45 1.42 20.41
CA MET A 268 1.66 0.36 19.45
C MET A 268 2.62 -0.66 20.04
N VAL A 269 2.21 -1.92 20.09
CA VAL A 269 2.98 -3.03 20.64
C VAL A 269 3.03 -4.19 19.65
N ALA A 270 4.12 -4.95 19.65
CA ALA A 270 4.30 -6.10 18.77
C ALA A 270 4.66 -7.35 19.58
N PHE A 271 3.82 -8.38 19.48
CA PHE A 271 3.99 -9.66 20.18
C PHE A 271 4.05 -10.82 19.18
N GLN A 272 4.81 -11.86 19.50
CA GLN A 272 4.91 -13.02 18.61
C GLN A 272 3.61 -13.82 18.58
N ARG A 273 2.98 -14.00 19.74
CA ARG A 273 1.70 -14.70 19.90
C ARG A 273 0.73 -13.89 20.76
N PHE A 274 -0.56 -14.23 20.64
CA PHE A 274 -1.60 -13.60 21.45
C PHE A 274 -1.43 -13.87 22.94
N GLU A 275 -0.95 -15.05 23.33
CA GLU A 275 -0.69 -15.39 24.73
C GLU A 275 0.37 -14.49 25.38
N ASP A 276 1.37 -14.04 24.61
CA ASP A 276 2.41 -13.11 25.10
C ASP A 276 1.81 -11.76 25.45
N PHE A 277 0.89 -11.27 24.59
CA PHE A 277 0.13 -10.05 24.86
C PHE A 277 -0.73 -10.18 26.12
N VAL A 278 -1.42 -11.31 26.29
CA VAL A 278 -2.25 -11.55 27.49
C VAL A 278 -1.42 -11.54 28.77
N ARG A 279 -0.21 -12.11 28.74
CA ARG A 279 0.72 -12.11 29.89
C ARG A 279 1.25 -10.73 30.25
N ASN A 280 1.56 -9.92 29.23
CA ASN A 280 2.13 -8.58 29.41
C ASN A 280 1.07 -7.47 29.42
N PHE A 281 -0.21 -7.82 29.48
CA PHE A 281 -1.31 -6.86 29.38
C PHE A 281 -1.23 -5.74 30.43
N ASP A 282 -0.89 -6.07 31.67
CA ASP A 282 -0.84 -5.08 32.75
C ASP A 282 0.27 -4.03 32.50
N GLU A 283 1.40 -4.43 31.88
CA GLU A 283 2.46 -3.50 31.45
C GLU A 283 2.01 -2.64 30.27
N VAL A 284 1.32 -3.21 29.29
CA VAL A 284 0.74 -2.46 28.14
C VAL A 284 -0.25 -1.41 28.61
N ILE A 285 -1.06 -1.73 29.63
CA ILE A 285 -2.01 -0.79 30.18
C ILE A 285 -1.34 0.30 31.02
N SER A 286 -0.20 0.00 31.66
CA SER A 286 0.58 1.00 32.41
C SER A 286 1.03 2.19 31.55
N CYS A 287 1.16 1.99 30.24
CA CYS A 287 1.42 3.04 29.25
C CYS A 287 0.40 4.19 29.36
N PHE A 288 -0.88 3.85 29.60
CA PHE A 288 -1.99 4.79 29.72
C PHE A 288 -2.22 5.26 31.16
N ALA A 289 -1.66 4.55 32.15
CA ALA A 289 -1.81 4.89 33.57
C ALA A 289 -0.89 6.04 34.02
N ASN A 290 0.27 6.21 33.37
CA ASN A 290 1.21 7.32 33.60
C ASN A 290 0.72 8.64 32.98
N MET A 291 -0.56 8.98 33.21
CA MET A 291 -1.04 10.34 32.97
C MET A 291 -0.35 11.26 33.98
N PRO A 292 0.46 12.25 33.57
CA PRO A 292 0.81 13.32 34.48
C PRO A 292 -0.52 14.00 34.87
N LYS A 293 -0.96 13.77 36.10
CA LYS A 293 -2.02 14.58 36.73
C LYS A 293 -1.54 16.03 36.95
N ASP A 294 -0.29 16.32 36.63
CA ASP A 294 0.36 17.60 36.82
C ASP A 294 0.49 18.37 35.50
N THR A 295 -0.55 19.11 35.17
CA THR A 295 -0.35 20.48 34.70
C THR A 295 -1.40 21.36 35.37
N PRO A 296 -1.15 21.83 36.60
CA PRO A 296 -2.00 22.81 37.25
C PRO A 296 -1.62 24.17 36.70
N LEU A 297 -2.18 24.56 35.55
CA LEU A 297 -2.18 25.95 35.14
C LEU A 297 -3.61 26.32 34.75
N PHE A 298 -4.13 27.33 35.44
CA PHE A 298 -5.51 27.85 35.46
C PHE A 298 -6.48 27.21 36.46
N SER A 299 -6.15 27.30 37.76
CA SER A 299 -7.14 27.27 38.83
C SER A 299 -7.71 28.65 39.21
N GLU A 300 -7.36 29.74 38.51
CA GLU A 300 -7.90 31.07 38.83
C GLU A 300 -8.41 31.78 37.58
N ALA A 301 -9.71 31.57 37.30
CA ALA A 301 -10.64 32.60 36.82
C ALA A 301 -12.03 31.97 36.57
N ARG A 302 -12.62 31.31 37.57
CA ARG A 302 -14.09 31.17 37.59
C ARG A 302 -14.67 32.47 38.12
N ASN A 303 -14.88 33.41 37.20
CA ASN A 303 -15.86 34.46 37.40
C ASN A 303 -17.20 33.78 37.71
N SER A 304 -17.66 34.03 38.93
CA SER A 304 -19.05 33.99 39.37
C SER A 304 -20.00 34.31 38.23
N LEU A 305 -20.85 33.34 37.86
CA LEU A 305 -22.31 33.49 37.73
C LEU A 305 -22.90 32.24 37.04
N TYR A 306 -23.84 31.60 37.74
CA TYR A 306 -24.83 30.59 37.33
C TYR A 306 -24.51 29.09 37.47
N SER A 307 -25.35 28.48 38.32
CA SER A 307 -25.78 27.09 38.46
C SER A 307 -24.81 26.07 39.10
N GLU A 308 -24.94 25.96 40.42
CA GLU A 308 -24.90 24.65 41.10
C GLU A 308 -26.00 23.78 40.48
N ASP A 309 -25.63 22.69 39.79
CA ASP A 309 -26.25 21.36 39.83
C ASP A 309 -25.79 20.55 38.60
N ASP A 310 -24.56 20.05 38.60
CA ASP A 310 -24.17 18.94 37.70
C ASP A 310 -22.98 18.16 38.29
N SER A 311 -23.19 17.61 39.48
CA SER A 311 -22.31 16.66 40.15
C SER A 311 -22.67 15.21 39.80
N LYS A 312 -22.95 14.95 38.51
CA LYS A 312 -22.81 13.61 37.93
C LYS A 312 -21.50 13.60 37.18
N SER A 313 -20.55 12.78 37.64
CA SER A 313 -19.27 12.56 36.97
C SER A 313 -19.49 12.44 35.45
N LEU A 314 -19.08 13.46 34.69
CA LEU A 314 -18.89 13.37 33.25
C LEU A 314 -17.89 12.23 33.06
N ARG A 315 -18.37 11.00 32.81
CA ARG A 315 -17.47 9.93 32.39
C ARG A 315 -16.89 10.39 31.08
N GLU A 316 -15.63 10.82 31.10
CA GLU A 316 -14.90 11.20 29.90
C GLU A 316 -15.01 10.04 28.92
N GLU A 317 -15.46 10.34 27.69
CA GLU A 317 -15.54 9.32 26.66
C GLU A 317 -14.13 8.74 26.45
N PRO A 318 -14.01 7.41 26.28
CA PRO A 318 -12.71 6.83 25.97
C PRO A 318 -12.21 7.40 24.63
N ILE A 319 -10.98 7.89 24.62
CA ILE A 319 -10.35 8.55 23.47
C ILE A 319 -9.06 7.85 23.00
N HIS A 320 -8.48 6.98 23.82
CA HIS A 320 -7.18 6.37 23.58
C HIS A 320 -7.24 5.20 22.60
N ILE A 321 -6.12 4.91 21.94
CA ILE A 321 -6.02 3.82 20.95
C ILE A 321 -4.85 2.90 21.30
N LEU A 322 -5.12 1.62 21.45
CA LEU A 322 -4.07 0.60 21.47
C LEU A 322 -4.04 -0.05 20.08
N ASN A 323 -2.85 -0.37 19.59
CA ASN A 323 -2.68 -1.18 18.40
C ASN A 323 -1.75 -2.35 18.77
N VAL A 324 -2.16 -3.57 18.48
CA VAL A 324 -1.39 -4.79 18.79
C VAL A 324 -1.07 -5.52 17.50
N ALA A 325 0.22 -5.61 17.16
CA ALA A 325 0.68 -6.49 16.09
C ALA A 325 0.96 -7.89 16.65
N LEU A 326 0.52 -8.90 15.92
CA LEU A 326 0.75 -10.32 16.21
C LEU A 326 1.49 -10.97 15.04
N GLN A 327 2.59 -11.69 15.30
CA GLN A 327 3.36 -12.35 14.24
C GLN A 327 2.70 -13.65 13.79
N HIS A 328 2.28 -14.46 14.74
CA HIS A 328 1.66 -15.75 14.52
C HIS A 328 0.24 -15.72 15.06
N ALA A 329 -0.69 -16.13 14.22
CA ALA A 329 -2.03 -16.47 14.64
C ALA A 329 -2.08 -17.97 14.97
N ASP A 330 -2.70 -18.33 16.09
CA ASP A 330 -2.85 -19.72 16.50
C ASP A 330 -3.79 -20.50 15.55
N HIS A 331 -4.64 -19.77 14.82
CA HIS A 331 -5.56 -20.27 13.81
C HIS A 331 -5.50 -19.39 12.55
N GLN A 332 -5.62 -20.00 11.36
CA GLN A 332 -5.67 -19.25 10.09
C GLN A 332 -7.07 -18.73 9.77
N GLU A 333 -8.10 -19.25 10.44
CA GLU A 333 -9.50 -18.87 10.21
C GLU A 333 -9.95 -17.78 11.19
N ASP A 334 -10.49 -16.69 10.65
CA ASP A 334 -11.01 -15.56 11.43
C ASP A 334 -12.11 -15.99 12.42
N GLU A 335 -12.94 -16.98 12.05
CA GLU A 335 -14.04 -17.48 12.88
C GLU A 335 -13.58 -18.04 14.23
N GLN A 336 -12.33 -18.52 14.31
CA GLN A 336 -11.75 -19.10 15.52
C GLN A 336 -10.98 -18.06 16.35
N LEU A 337 -10.40 -17.03 15.72
CA LEU A 337 -9.68 -15.96 16.40
C LEU A 337 -10.62 -14.96 17.08
N VAL A 338 -11.73 -14.61 16.41
CA VAL A 338 -12.69 -13.60 16.91
C VAL A 338 -13.26 -13.94 18.30
N PRO A 339 -13.69 -15.19 18.60
CA PRO A 339 -14.14 -15.57 19.93
C PRO A 339 -13.06 -15.42 21.01
N SER A 340 -11.80 -15.77 20.70
CA SER A 340 -10.67 -15.66 21.63
C SER A 340 -10.39 -14.21 22.00
N PHE A 341 -10.29 -13.32 21.00
CA PHE A 341 -10.12 -11.88 21.24
C PHE A 341 -11.31 -11.27 21.96
N ARG A 342 -12.54 -11.66 21.60
CA ARG A 342 -13.76 -11.20 22.27
C ARG A 342 -13.77 -11.57 23.75
N THR A 343 -13.43 -12.82 24.08
CA THR A 343 -13.42 -13.33 25.45
C THR A 343 -12.41 -12.55 26.30
N PHE A 344 -11.22 -12.30 25.74
CA PHE A 344 -10.21 -11.48 26.40
C PHE A 344 -10.69 -10.05 26.67
N VAL A 345 -11.20 -9.34 25.66
CA VAL A 345 -11.69 -7.95 25.81
C VAL A 345 -12.85 -7.89 26.81
N GLN A 346 -13.75 -8.87 26.81
CA GLN A 346 -14.83 -8.96 27.80
C GLN A 346 -14.31 -9.14 29.22
N SER A 347 -13.29 -10.00 29.42
CA SER A 347 -12.68 -10.23 30.73
C SER A 347 -11.99 -8.99 31.31
N LYS A 348 -11.43 -8.13 30.46
CA LYS A 348 -10.66 -6.93 30.85
C LYS A 348 -11.43 -5.61 30.66
N LYS A 349 -12.74 -5.67 30.37
CA LYS A 349 -13.57 -4.52 30.01
C LYS A 349 -13.48 -3.35 31.01
N ASN A 350 -13.51 -3.64 32.31
CA ASN A 350 -13.48 -2.59 33.34
C ASN A 350 -12.17 -1.80 33.29
N ILE A 351 -11.03 -2.50 33.18
CA ILE A 351 -9.69 -1.90 33.09
C ILE A 351 -9.57 -1.06 31.81
N LEU A 352 -10.05 -1.58 30.68
CA LEU A 352 -10.00 -0.85 29.40
C LEU A 352 -10.80 0.46 29.44
N VAL A 353 -11.95 0.46 30.12
CA VAL A 353 -12.78 1.65 30.29
C VAL A 353 -12.13 2.64 31.26
N GLU A 354 -11.54 2.16 32.35
CA GLU A 354 -10.80 3.01 33.31
C GLU A 354 -9.60 3.71 32.65
N CYS A 355 -8.92 3.03 31.73
CA CYS A 355 -7.81 3.59 30.96
C CYS A 355 -8.26 4.42 29.75
N GLY A 356 -9.56 4.64 29.57
CA GLY A 356 -10.09 5.47 28.48
C GLY A 356 -9.80 4.93 27.07
N LEU A 357 -9.62 3.62 26.90
CA LEU A 357 -9.35 3.00 25.60
C LEU A 357 -10.61 2.90 24.75
N ARG A 358 -10.60 3.56 23.59
CA ARG A 358 -11.70 3.58 22.62
C ARG A 358 -11.60 2.43 21.62
N ARG A 359 -10.38 2.08 21.22
CA ARG A 359 -10.06 1.09 20.18
C ARG A 359 -8.80 0.30 20.57
N ILE A 360 -8.77 -0.97 20.20
CA ILE A 360 -7.65 -1.92 20.35
C ILE A 360 -7.45 -2.63 19.03
#